data_AF-A0AAD8PCS2-F1
#
_entry.id   AF-A0AAD8PCS2-F1
#
_cell.length_a   1.000
_cell.length_b   1.000
_cell.length_c   1.000
_cell.angle_alpha   90.00
_cell.angle_beta   90.00
_cell.angle_gamma   90.00
#
_symmetry.space_group_name_H-M   'P 1'
#
loop_
_entity.id
_entity.type
_entity.pdbx_description
1 polymer ?
#
loop_
_entity_poly.entity_id
_entity_poly.type
_entity_poly.pdbx_seq_one_letter_code
_entity_poly.pdbx_strand_id
1 'polypeptide(L)'
;MAVGLDGLLSAQSGSYVTRTSLRQLNEHTNDITDLQATKVVVRKSLQVQRAPTTATARTNATEASQEDVTSNRSNVEGGFTDHADKFDLYSERIGGASSNLVIFDYDDTICPTFALACSHRYSACPQLVDPETIRDELQQLTQAVLFNLRKVVRVATLVIVTNASSEWLAQSCERYLPQIAAFFREHNVRIISARDRFENSLLAQRHWKYFIFIDLIEEMFITQLKTGEPLSVCSIGDGNEEREACMKLASIFKNDNWAFKNLKLLSQPTISYLIQQHVLLSKSFDNFFDMKTSADLCILFDRKKERD
;
A
#
# COMPACT_ATOMS: atom_id res chain seq x y z
N MET A 1 -35.90 -70.36 -4.43
CA MET A 1 -34.44 -70.28 -4.59
C MET A 1 -34.06 -68.83 -4.51
N ALA A 2 -33.07 -68.34 -3.77
CA ALA A 2 -32.24 -68.79 -2.67
C ALA A 2 -31.38 -67.55 -2.34
N VAL A 3 -30.99 -67.36 -1.07
CA VAL A 3 -29.79 -66.61 -0.58
C VAL A 3 -29.50 -65.18 -1.12
N GLY A 4 -29.19 -64.16 -0.32
CA GLY A 4 -28.49 -64.14 0.96
C GLY A 4 -27.21 -63.29 0.83
N LEU A 5 -26.77 -62.75 1.98
CA LEU A 5 -25.41 -62.33 2.37
C LEU A 5 -25.03 -60.85 2.36
N ASP A 6 -24.94 -60.38 3.61
CA ASP A 6 -23.98 -59.43 4.19
C ASP A 6 -22.53 -59.57 3.69
N GLY A 7 -21.73 -58.49 3.85
CA GLY A 7 -20.29 -58.65 4.00
C GLY A 7 -19.38 -57.44 3.74
N LEU A 8 -19.04 -56.73 4.83
CA LEU A 8 -17.71 -56.24 5.24
C LEU A 8 -16.76 -55.41 4.32
N LEU A 9 -16.40 -54.24 4.88
CA LEU A 9 -15.05 -53.64 5.08
C LEU A 9 -14.04 -53.50 3.92
N SER A 10 -13.59 -52.25 3.67
CA SER A 10 -12.17 -51.83 3.81
C SER A 10 -11.87 -50.48 3.12
N ALA A 11 -11.36 -49.54 3.92
CA ALA A 11 -10.53 -48.35 3.67
C ALA A 11 -10.00 -48.02 2.25
N GLN A 12 -10.06 -46.74 1.84
CA GLN A 12 -8.96 -45.76 1.93
C GLN A 12 -9.25 -44.45 1.14
N SER A 13 -8.82 -43.34 1.76
CA SER A 13 -8.34 -42.05 1.22
C SER A 13 -8.94 -41.43 -0.05
N GLY A 14 -9.36 -40.16 0.07
CA GLY A 14 -9.58 -39.29 -1.09
C GLY A 14 -10.12 -37.92 -0.70
N SER A 15 -9.22 -36.97 -0.47
CA SER A 15 -9.51 -35.55 -0.29
C SER A 15 -10.26 -34.96 -1.48
N TYR A 16 -11.37 -34.25 -1.24
CA TYR A 16 -11.85 -33.24 -2.19
C TYR A 16 -12.30 -31.97 -1.47
N VAL A 17 -11.59 -30.90 -1.82
CA VAL A 17 -11.82 -29.50 -1.48
C VAL A 17 -13.19 -29.07 -2.00
N THR A 18 -14.08 -28.65 -1.10
CA THR A 18 -15.36 -28.02 -1.45
C THR A 18 -15.12 -26.60 -1.98
N ARG A 19 -15.25 -26.44 -3.30
CA ARG A 19 -15.45 -25.14 -3.96
C ARG A 19 -16.88 -24.67 -3.68
N THR A 20 -17.06 -23.75 -2.73
CA THR A 20 -18.34 -23.03 -2.60
C THR A 20 -18.35 -21.86 -3.58
N SER A 21 -19.24 -21.94 -4.57
CA SER A 21 -19.39 -20.98 -5.66
C SER A 21 -20.09 -19.69 -5.24
N LEU A 22 -19.44 -18.54 -5.48
CA LEU A 22 -19.97 -17.18 -5.42
C LEU A 22 -21.01 -16.94 -6.54
N ARG A 23 -22.26 -17.38 -6.34
CA ARG A 23 -23.36 -17.18 -7.31
C ARG A 23 -24.67 -16.64 -6.69
N GLN A 24 -24.61 -15.88 -5.60
CA GLN A 24 -25.81 -15.32 -4.97
C GLN A 24 -25.70 -13.84 -4.55
N LEU A 25 -25.12 -12.99 -5.39
CA LEU A 25 -25.18 -11.53 -5.18
C LEU A 25 -25.44 -10.83 -6.51
N ASN A 26 -26.64 -10.99 -7.07
CA ASN A 26 -27.03 -10.21 -8.23
C ASN A 26 -28.54 -9.93 -8.33
N GLU A 27 -29.19 -9.60 -7.21
CA GLU A 27 -30.53 -9.02 -7.24
C GLU A 27 -30.57 -7.80 -6.34
N HIS A 28 -31.11 -6.71 -6.90
CA HIS A 28 -31.36 -5.38 -6.34
C HIS A 28 -30.23 -4.35 -6.49
N THR A 29 -30.20 -3.68 -7.65
CA THR A 29 -30.37 -2.23 -7.75
C THR A 29 -30.47 -1.84 -9.23
N ASN A 30 -31.68 -1.54 -9.69
CA ASN A 30 -31.92 -0.74 -10.90
C ASN A 30 -31.91 0.73 -10.49
N ASP A 31 -30.88 1.45 -10.92
CA ASP A 31 -30.94 2.78 -11.54
C ASP A 31 -29.52 3.35 -11.63
N ILE A 32 -29.26 4.10 -12.70
CA ILE A 32 -27.95 4.52 -13.25
C ILE A 32 -27.37 3.50 -14.27
N THR A 33 -28.07 3.36 -15.39
CA THR A 33 -27.45 3.12 -16.71
C THR A 33 -27.08 4.50 -17.27
N ASP A 34 -25.90 4.79 -17.82
CA ASP A 34 -25.28 4.09 -18.93
C ASP A 34 -23.81 4.54 -19.06
N LEU A 35 -22.87 3.72 -18.60
CA LEU A 35 -21.45 3.77 -18.98
C LEU A 35 -20.96 2.32 -19.05
N GLN A 36 -20.40 1.96 -20.20
CA GLN A 36 -20.07 0.60 -20.61
C GLN A 36 -19.42 -0.23 -19.48
N ALA A 37 -20.15 -1.25 -19.02
CA ALA A 37 -19.74 -2.12 -17.93
C ALA A 37 -18.53 -2.98 -18.32
N THR A 38 -17.33 -2.50 -17.99
CA THR A 38 -16.13 -3.34 -17.92
C THR A 38 -16.01 -3.85 -16.48
N LYS A 39 -16.06 -5.18 -16.30
CA LYS A 39 -16.02 -5.80 -14.97
C LYS A 39 -14.60 -5.77 -14.42
N VAL A 40 -14.35 -4.92 -13.44
CA VAL A 40 -13.08 -4.84 -12.70
C VAL A 40 -13.06 -5.90 -11.59
N VAL A 41 -11.97 -6.65 -11.45
CA VAL A 41 -11.85 -7.76 -10.47
C VAL A 41 -10.60 -7.58 -9.61
N VAL A 42 -10.75 -7.70 -8.29
CA VAL A 42 -9.63 -7.76 -7.33
C VAL A 42 -9.18 -9.22 -7.19
N ARG A 43 -7.87 -9.50 -7.36
CA ARG A 43 -7.30 -10.84 -7.13
C ARG A 43 -6.13 -10.79 -6.16
N LYS A 44 -5.94 -11.88 -5.41
CA LYS A 44 -4.72 -12.14 -4.61
C LYS A 44 -3.59 -12.56 -5.56
N SER A 45 -2.41 -11.97 -5.44
CA SER A 45 -1.25 -12.42 -6.23
C SER A 45 -0.71 -13.75 -5.68
N LEU A 46 -0.37 -14.69 -6.57
CA LEU A 46 0.23 -15.97 -6.22
C LEU A 46 1.61 -15.74 -5.57
N GLN A 47 1.83 -16.32 -4.39
CA GLN A 47 3.15 -16.33 -3.75
C GLN A 47 4.09 -17.29 -4.49
N VAL A 48 5.35 -16.88 -4.63
CA VAL A 48 6.45 -17.74 -5.07
C VAL A 48 6.73 -18.76 -3.96
N GLN A 49 6.29 -20.00 -4.18
CA GLN A 49 6.66 -21.14 -3.36
C GLN A 49 8.12 -21.48 -3.66
N ARG A 50 9.03 -21.35 -2.67
CA ARG A 50 10.33 -22.02 -2.71
C ARG A 50 10.33 -23.16 -1.71
N ALA A 51 10.62 -24.35 -2.25
CA ALA A 51 10.78 -25.61 -1.55
C ALA A 51 12.06 -25.60 -0.67
N PRO A 52 12.14 -26.47 0.35
CA PRO A 52 13.19 -26.44 1.37
C PRO A 52 14.47 -27.12 0.86
N THR A 53 15.63 -26.53 1.19
CA THR A 53 16.92 -27.22 1.06
C THR A 53 17.40 -27.61 2.45
N THR A 54 17.62 -28.91 2.60
CA THR A 54 18.07 -29.64 3.78
C THR A 54 19.46 -29.23 4.27
N ALA A 55 19.61 -29.38 5.58
CA ALA A 55 20.81 -29.15 6.38
C ALA A 55 21.95 -30.14 6.09
N THR A 56 23.18 -29.69 6.39
CA THR A 56 24.25 -30.57 6.88
C THR A 56 25.07 -29.86 7.94
N ALA A 57 25.18 -30.50 9.11
CA ALA A 57 25.88 -30.07 10.31
C ALA A 57 27.38 -30.37 10.27
N ARG A 58 28.16 -29.67 11.12
CA ARG A 58 29.33 -30.11 11.94
C ARG A 58 30.10 -28.87 12.44
N THR A 59 30.02 -28.50 13.72
CA THR A 59 30.79 -28.93 14.93
C THR A 59 32.14 -28.25 15.15
N ASN A 60 32.33 -27.80 16.41
CA ASN A 60 33.55 -27.45 17.17
C ASN A 60 34.15 -26.06 16.92
N ALA A 61 34.78 -25.35 17.87
CA ALA A 61 34.88 -25.32 19.34
C ALA A 61 36.02 -24.29 19.64
N THR A 62 35.96 -23.56 20.77
CA THR A 62 37.10 -22.90 21.51
C THR A 62 37.90 -21.83 20.75
N GLU A 63 38.49 -20.76 21.30
CA GLU A 63 38.84 -20.24 22.63
C GLU A 63 39.26 -18.76 22.41
N ALA A 64 38.81 -17.82 23.23
CA ALA A 64 39.62 -16.99 24.15
C ALA A 64 40.82 -16.19 23.55
N SER A 65 40.74 -14.86 23.60
CA SER A 65 41.79 -14.01 24.20
C SER A 65 41.31 -12.57 24.37
N GLN A 66 41.45 -12.07 25.60
CA GLN A 66 41.40 -10.67 25.99
C GLN A 66 42.75 -10.02 25.66
N GLU A 67 42.75 -8.78 25.16
CA GLU A 67 43.84 -7.84 25.42
C GLU A 67 43.29 -6.43 25.66
N ASP A 68 43.58 -5.93 26.87
CA ASP A 68 43.48 -4.53 27.31
C ASP A 68 44.59 -3.70 26.67
N VAL A 69 44.27 -2.52 26.11
CA VAL A 69 45.22 -1.41 26.02
C VAL A 69 44.49 -0.09 26.27
N THR A 70 45.00 0.64 27.26
CA THR A 70 44.55 1.94 27.76
C THR A 70 45.00 3.15 26.91
N SER A 71 44.19 4.20 26.99
CA SER A 71 44.51 5.64 26.85
C SER A 71 44.74 6.23 25.44
N ASN A 72 43.88 7.17 25.02
CA ASN A 72 44.14 8.60 25.19
C ASN A 72 42.97 9.49 24.74
N ARG A 73 42.75 10.56 25.51
CA ARG A 73 41.86 11.69 25.21
C ARG A 73 42.43 12.56 24.09
N SER A 74 41.58 12.97 23.15
CA SER A 74 41.64 14.32 22.59
C SER A 74 40.24 14.81 22.19
N ASN A 75 39.91 15.99 22.73
CA ASN A 75 38.75 16.81 22.40
C ASN A 75 38.71 17.15 20.91
N VAL A 76 37.54 17.01 20.30
CA VAL A 76 37.09 17.92 19.23
C VAL A 76 35.62 18.22 19.48
N GLU A 77 35.33 19.45 19.88
CA GLU A 77 33.99 20.02 19.97
C GLU A 77 33.44 20.33 18.58
N GLY A 78 32.16 20.02 18.34
CA GLY A 78 31.44 20.36 17.12
C GLY A 78 29.95 20.07 17.30
N GLY A 79 29.14 21.12 17.45
CA GLY A 79 27.79 21.08 18.03
C GLY A 79 26.79 20.13 17.39
N PHE A 80 26.07 19.40 18.24
CA PHE A 80 24.84 18.70 17.91
C PHE A 80 23.75 19.26 18.83
N THR A 81 22.98 20.22 18.33
CA THR A 81 21.85 20.81 19.07
C THR A 81 20.54 20.36 18.47
N ASP A 82 19.78 19.67 19.33
CA ASP A 82 18.35 19.89 19.56
C ASP A 82 17.33 19.21 18.61
N HIS A 83 17.14 17.91 18.84
CA HIS A 83 16.00 17.14 18.31
C HIS A 83 15.10 16.55 19.41
N ALA A 84 15.43 16.74 20.70
CA ALA A 84 14.70 16.11 21.81
C ALA A 84 13.37 16.83 22.13
N ASP A 85 13.34 18.17 22.07
CA ASP A 85 12.19 18.95 22.55
C ASP A 85 10.98 18.97 21.59
N LYS A 86 11.12 18.49 20.34
CA LYS A 86 9.97 18.34 19.43
C LYS A 86 9.15 17.07 19.71
N PHE A 87 9.73 16.07 20.36
CA PHE A 87 9.08 14.75 20.52
C PHE A 87 7.84 14.82 21.42
N ASP A 88 7.88 15.66 22.46
CA ASP A 88 6.79 15.79 23.45
C ASP A 88 5.60 16.64 22.95
N LEU A 89 5.83 17.55 21.99
CA LEU A 89 4.75 18.37 21.41
C LEU A 89 3.94 17.64 20.31
N TYR A 90 4.51 16.60 19.70
CA TYR A 90 3.81 15.77 18.71
C TYR A 90 2.99 14.65 19.36
N SER A 91 3.42 14.14 20.52
CA SER A 91 2.73 13.06 21.23
C SER A 91 1.42 13.50 21.88
N GLU A 92 1.30 14.76 22.31
CA GLU A 92 0.11 15.28 22.98
C GLU A 92 -1.08 15.59 22.05
N ARG A 93 -0.88 15.70 20.73
CA ARG A 93 -1.94 16.08 19.76
C ARG A 93 -2.56 14.93 18.98
N ILE A 94 -2.03 13.72 19.08
CA ILE A 94 -2.67 12.54 18.50
C ILE A 94 -3.65 11.99 19.54
N GLY A 95 -4.90 12.45 19.48
CA GLY A 95 -6.01 11.76 20.14
C GLY A 95 -5.99 10.29 19.74
N GLY A 96 -5.68 9.40 20.68
CA GLY A 96 -5.58 7.95 20.54
C GLY A 96 -4.99 7.48 19.21
N ALA A 97 -3.67 7.39 19.09
CA ALA A 97 -3.00 6.90 17.87
C ALA A 97 -3.68 5.60 17.38
N SER A 98 -4.37 5.69 16.25
CA SER A 98 -5.03 4.52 15.67
C SER A 98 -3.97 3.47 15.38
N SER A 99 -4.19 2.22 15.76
CA SER A 99 -3.31 1.09 15.43
C SER A 99 -3.31 0.70 13.95
N ASN A 100 -3.78 1.59 13.07
CA ASN A 100 -3.85 1.43 11.64
C ASN A 100 -3.15 2.60 10.94
N LEU A 101 -2.21 2.29 10.06
CA LEU A 101 -1.56 3.22 9.15
C LEU A 101 -2.00 2.92 7.72
N VAL A 102 -2.38 3.96 6.99
CA VAL A 102 -2.67 3.86 5.56
C VAL A 102 -1.76 4.82 4.81
N ILE A 103 -0.98 4.25 3.90
CA ILE A 103 -0.03 4.95 3.05
C ILE A 103 -0.60 4.95 1.63
N PHE A 104 -0.83 6.14 1.08
CA PHE A 104 -1.20 6.33 -0.32
C PHE A 104 0.00 6.84 -1.11
N ASP A 105 0.19 6.30 -2.32
CA ASP A 105 0.95 7.00 -3.34
C ASP A 105 0.15 8.19 -3.90
N TYR A 106 0.84 9.08 -4.61
CA TYR A 106 0.24 10.27 -5.21
C TYR A 106 0.16 10.18 -6.74
N ASP A 107 1.28 10.04 -7.43
CA ASP A 107 1.36 9.97 -8.88
C ASP A 107 0.67 8.69 -9.39
N ASP A 108 -0.15 8.80 -10.43
CA ASP A 108 -0.98 7.74 -11.03
C ASP A 108 -1.89 6.95 -10.05
N THR A 109 -2.00 7.44 -8.81
CA THR A 109 -2.78 6.86 -7.71
C THR A 109 -3.83 7.82 -7.17
N ILE A 110 -3.49 9.10 -7.00
CA ILE A 110 -4.42 10.18 -6.64
C ILE A 110 -4.52 11.17 -7.82
N CYS A 111 -3.36 11.57 -8.34
CA CYS A 111 -3.24 12.46 -9.48
C CYS A 111 -2.90 11.64 -10.73
N PRO A 112 -3.65 11.75 -11.85
CA PRO A 112 -3.45 10.94 -13.03
C PRO A 112 -2.29 11.48 -13.90
N THR A 113 -1.10 11.62 -13.30
CA THR A 113 0.03 12.37 -13.87
C THR A 113 0.49 11.82 -15.22
N PHE A 114 0.44 10.50 -15.44
CA PHE A 114 0.70 9.92 -16.75
C PHE A 114 -0.34 10.35 -17.79
N ALA A 115 -1.64 10.30 -17.46
CA ALA A 115 -2.69 10.71 -18.38
C ALA A 115 -2.56 12.20 -18.73
N LEU A 116 -2.23 13.05 -17.75
CA LEU A 116 -1.99 14.49 -17.94
C LEU A 116 -0.77 14.76 -18.84
N ALA A 117 0.25 13.91 -18.81
CA ALA A 117 1.43 14.03 -19.67
C ALA A 117 1.24 13.43 -21.08
N CYS A 118 0.36 12.43 -21.23
CA CYS A 118 0.23 11.68 -22.47
C CYS A 118 -0.56 12.39 -23.58
N SER A 119 -1.47 13.31 -23.23
CA SER A 119 -2.34 13.97 -24.22
C SER A 119 -1.59 14.83 -25.24
N HIS A 120 -0.31 15.16 -25.00
CA HIS A 120 0.52 15.99 -25.89
C HIS A 120 1.83 15.30 -26.30
N ARG A 121 1.91 13.97 -26.28
CA ARG A 121 3.14 13.22 -26.60
C ARG A 121 3.70 13.44 -28.01
N TYR A 122 2.92 14.01 -28.91
CA TYR A 122 3.33 14.33 -30.29
C TYR A 122 3.51 15.84 -30.54
N SER A 123 3.40 16.68 -29.51
CA SER A 123 3.57 18.13 -29.63
C SER A 123 5.04 18.53 -29.51
N ALA A 124 5.47 19.51 -30.30
CA ALA A 124 6.85 20.04 -30.27
C ALA A 124 7.25 20.65 -28.91
N CYS A 125 6.26 21.00 -28.08
CA CYS A 125 6.41 21.36 -26.69
C CYS A 125 5.40 20.51 -25.89
N PRO A 126 5.84 19.42 -25.23
CA PRO A 126 4.94 18.61 -24.41
C PRO A 126 4.51 19.44 -23.21
N GLN A 127 3.28 19.96 -23.28
CA GLN A 127 2.63 20.63 -22.17
C GLN A 127 1.67 19.65 -21.50
N LEU A 128 1.54 19.76 -20.17
CA LEU A 128 0.49 19.02 -19.48
C LEU A 128 -0.88 19.50 -19.96
N VAL A 129 -1.87 18.62 -19.90
CA VAL A 129 -3.27 18.96 -20.21
C VAL A 129 -3.71 20.18 -19.40
N ASP A 130 -4.38 21.13 -20.05
CA ASP A 130 -5.04 22.23 -19.34
C ASP A 130 -6.18 21.67 -18.48
N PRO A 131 -6.19 21.87 -17.15
CA PRO A 131 -7.28 21.39 -16.28
C PRO A 131 -8.68 21.75 -16.76
N GLU A 132 -8.82 22.90 -17.45
CA GLU A 132 -10.09 23.36 -17.98
C GLU A 132 -10.68 22.45 -19.06
N THR A 133 -9.83 21.77 -19.85
CA THR A 133 -10.30 20.89 -20.94
C THR A 133 -10.81 19.55 -20.45
N ILE A 134 -10.43 19.16 -19.22
CA ILE A 134 -10.77 17.87 -18.58
C ILE A 134 -11.48 18.08 -17.23
N ARG A 135 -12.10 19.26 -17.04
CA ARG A 135 -12.69 19.71 -15.78
C ARG A 135 -13.66 18.69 -15.19
N ASP A 136 -14.55 18.14 -16.00
CA ASP A 136 -15.59 17.19 -15.55
C ASP A 136 -14.98 15.85 -15.08
N GLU A 137 -13.93 15.38 -15.76
CA GLU A 137 -13.22 14.15 -15.40
C GLU A 137 -12.42 14.33 -14.11
N LEU A 138 -11.76 15.49 -13.95
CA LEU A 138 -11.07 15.86 -12.71
C LEU A 138 -12.03 16.00 -11.54
N GLN A 139 -13.23 16.56 -11.75
CA GLN A 139 -14.25 16.64 -10.72
C GLN A 139 -14.74 15.26 -10.27
N GLN A 140 -15.01 14.35 -11.22
CA GLN A 140 -15.40 12.97 -10.90
C GLN A 140 -14.29 12.22 -10.16
N LEU A 141 -13.05 12.34 -10.61
CA LEU A 141 -11.89 11.78 -9.92
C LEU A 141 -11.76 12.32 -8.50
N THR A 142 -11.86 13.64 -8.34
CA THR A 142 -11.81 14.32 -7.05
C THR A 142 -12.83 13.74 -6.08
N GLN A 143 -14.08 13.54 -6.50
CA GLN A 143 -15.10 12.95 -5.63
C GLN A 143 -14.80 11.50 -5.26
N ALA A 144 -14.36 10.69 -6.22
CA ALA A 144 -14.03 9.29 -5.98
C ALA A 144 -12.83 9.12 -5.02
N VAL A 145 -11.80 9.96 -5.16
CA VAL A 145 -10.65 9.97 -4.25
C VAL A 145 -11.06 10.45 -2.85
N LEU A 146 -11.72 11.61 -2.75
CA LEU A 146 -12.14 12.18 -1.46
C LEU A 146 -13.05 11.24 -0.68
N PHE A 147 -13.92 10.48 -1.35
CA PHE A 147 -14.74 9.48 -0.70
C PHE A 147 -13.89 8.45 0.07
N ASN A 148 -12.84 7.94 -0.57
CA ASN A 148 -11.93 6.98 0.05
C ASN A 148 -11.09 7.64 1.16
N LEU A 149 -10.49 8.81 0.91
CA LEU A 149 -9.65 9.49 1.91
C LEU A 149 -10.45 9.82 3.18
N ARG A 150 -11.70 10.30 3.03
CA ARG A 150 -12.62 10.55 4.17
C ARG A 150 -12.94 9.29 4.96
N LYS A 151 -13.05 8.13 4.32
CA LYS A 151 -13.21 6.85 5.04
C LYS A 151 -11.93 6.47 5.79
N VAL A 152 -10.76 6.65 5.17
CA VAL A 152 -9.46 6.33 5.79
C VAL A 152 -9.23 7.13 7.07
N VAL A 153 -9.35 8.46 7.03
CA VAL A 153 -9.05 9.32 8.18
C VAL A 153 -9.95 9.08 9.39
N ARG A 154 -11.08 8.37 9.23
CA ARG A 154 -11.96 7.96 10.34
C ARG A 154 -11.47 6.72 11.08
N VAL A 155 -10.63 5.89 10.46
CA VAL A 155 -10.27 4.55 10.97
C VAL A 155 -8.76 4.32 11.09
N ALA A 156 -7.95 5.21 10.50
CA ALA A 156 -6.51 5.07 10.42
C ALA A 156 -5.82 6.43 10.27
N THR A 157 -4.53 6.47 10.63
CA THR A 157 -3.67 7.57 10.25
C THR A 157 -3.35 7.49 8.76
N LEU A 158 -3.65 8.56 8.01
CA LEU A 158 -3.36 8.68 6.59
C LEU A 158 -2.01 9.41 6.38
N VAL A 159 -1.15 8.81 5.56
CA VAL A 159 0.11 9.40 5.09
C VAL A 159 0.20 9.28 3.58
N ILE A 160 0.68 10.32 2.90
CA ILE A 160 1.00 10.28 1.47
C ILE A 160 2.51 10.10 1.31
N VAL A 161 2.94 9.13 0.50
CA VAL A 161 4.35 8.89 0.18
C VAL A 161 4.54 8.79 -1.33
N THR A 162 5.27 9.74 -1.92
CA THR A 162 5.52 9.82 -3.37
C THR A 162 7.02 9.75 -3.70
N ASN A 163 7.34 9.22 -4.89
CA ASN A 163 8.67 9.33 -5.49
C ASN A 163 8.87 10.63 -6.32
N ALA A 164 7.87 11.50 -6.40
CA ALA A 164 8.01 12.84 -6.93
C ALA A 164 8.50 13.82 -5.85
N SER A 165 8.91 15.04 -6.24
CA SER A 165 9.27 16.08 -5.27
C SER A 165 8.03 16.63 -4.56
N SER A 166 8.21 17.14 -3.34
CA SER A 166 7.12 17.78 -2.59
C SER A 166 6.58 19.00 -3.33
N GLU A 167 7.46 19.74 -4.01
CA GLU A 167 7.12 20.88 -4.86
C GLU A 167 6.18 20.47 -6.00
N TRP A 168 6.49 19.36 -6.70
CA TRP A 168 5.66 18.84 -7.77
C TRP A 168 4.28 18.42 -7.25
N LEU A 169 4.24 17.70 -6.13
CA LEU A 169 2.98 17.27 -5.53
C LEU A 169 2.13 18.50 -5.16
N ALA A 170 2.71 19.50 -4.51
CA ALA A 170 1.99 20.70 -4.09
C ALA A 170 1.41 21.47 -5.30
N GLN A 171 2.24 21.76 -6.31
CA GLN A 171 1.80 22.50 -7.49
C GLN A 171 0.76 21.73 -8.31
N SER A 172 0.97 20.42 -8.52
CA SER A 172 0.04 19.60 -9.30
C SER A 172 -1.28 19.40 -8.55
N CYS A 173 -1.26 19.23 -7.22
CA CYS A 173 -2.48 19.02 -6.45
C CYS A 173 -3.33 20.29 -6.42
N GLU A 174 -2.73 21.47 -6.20
CA GLU A 174 -3.46 22.74 -6.26
C GLU A 174 -4.02 23.01 -7.66
N ARG A 175 -3.27 22.67 -8.72
CA ARG A 175 -3.69 22.92 -10.10
C ARG A 175 -4.80 21.98 -10.58
N TYR A 176 -4.70 20.68 -10.33
CA TYR A 176 -5.59 19.67 -10.91
C TYR A 176 -6.65 19.17 -9.93
N LEU A 177 -6.37 19.21 -8.62
CA LEU A 177 -7.18 18.57 -7.58
C LEU A 177 -7.34 19.48 -6.33
N PRO A 178 -7.75 20.76 -6.47
CA PRO A 178 -7.71 21.74 -5.39
C PRO A 178 -8.53 21.35 -4.14
N GLN A 179 -9.62 20.58 -4.30
CA GLN A 179 -10.39 20.07 -3.15
C GLN A 179 -9.63 19.00 -2.37
N ILE A 180 -8.75 18.22 -3.03
CA ILE A 180 -7.87 17.25 -2.36
C ILE A 180 -6.75 18.00 -1.63
N ALA A 181 -6.19 19.05 -2.23
CA ALA A 181 -5.22 19.92 -1.54
C ALA A 181 -5.83 20.56 -0.27
N ALA A 182 -7.08 21.03 -0.36
CA ALA A 182 -7.84 21.52 0.79
C ALA A 182 -8.03 20.42 1.86
N PHE A 183 -8.43 19.20 1.45
CA PHE A 183 -8.58 18.06 2.35
C PHE A 183 -7.27 17.71 3.08
N PHE A 184 -6.13 17.69 2.37
CA PHE A 184 -4.83 17.43 2.99
C PHE A 184 -4.50 18.45 4.07
N ARG A 185 -4.77 19.74 3.84
CA ARG A 185 -4.60 20.80 4.84
C ARG A 185 -5.56 20.65 6.02
N GLU A 186 -6.85 20.47 5.73
CA GLU A 186 -7.92 20.36 6.74
C GLU A 186 -7.65 19.21 7.73
N HIS A 187 -7.18 18.07 7.24
CA HIS A 187 -6.90 16.90 8.06
C HIS A 187 -5.43 16.79 8.50
N ASN A 188 -4.60 17.81 8.22
CA ASN A 188 -3.15 17.80 8.49
C ASN A 188 -2.47 16.50 8.02
N VAL A 189 -2.81 16.07 6.80
CA VAL A 189 -2.28 14.83 6.21
C VAL A 189 -0.78 14.97 6.00
N ARG A 190 0.00 14.07 6.60
CA ARG A 190 1.45 14.05 6.41
C ARG A 190 1.77 13.61 4.99
N ILE A 191 2.57 14.42 4.29
CA ILE A 191 3.05 14.14 2.93
C ILE A 191 4.58 14.00 2.99
N ILE A 192 5.11 12.93 2.41
CA ILE A 192 6.54 12.65 2.37
C ILE A 192 6.97 12.42 0.92
N SER A 193 7.87 13.27 0.43
CA SER A 193 8.62 12.99 -0.79
C SER A 193 9.81 12.11 -0.47
N ALA A 194 9.78 10.88 -1.00
CA ALA A 194 10.92 9.98 -0.94
C ALA A 194 12.08 10.49 -1.81
N ARG A 195 11.77 11.22 -2.89
CA ARG A 195 12.76 11.86 -3.75
C ARG A 195 13.53 12.94 -3.03
N ASP A 196 12.86 13.91 -2.42
CA ASP A 196 13.53 15.02 -1.73
C ASP A 196 14.46 14.49 -0.61
N ARG A 197 14.12 13.34 -0.02
CA ARG A 197 14.92 12.70 1.02
C ARG A 197 16.14 11.93 0.48
N PHE A 198 16.00 11.25 -0.65
CA PHE A 198 16.97 10.24 -1.09
C PHE A 198 17.58 10.46 -2.47
N GLU A 199 17.19 11.49 -3.23
CA GLU A 199 17.70 11.71 -4.60
C GLU A 199 19.22 11.89 -4.66
N ASN A 200 19.81 12.46 -3.61
CA ASN A 200 21.27 12.65 -3.48
C ASN A 200 21.96 11.50 -2.71
N SER A 201 21.24 10.42 -2.40
CA SER A 201 21.80 9.23 -1.75
C SER A 201 22.31 8.21 -2.76
N LEU A 202 23.08 7.23 -2.31
CA LEU A 202 23.51 6.07 -3.13
C LEU A 202 22.42 5.00 -3.27
N LEU A 203 21.22 5.22 -2.70
CA LEU A 203 20.13 4.25 -2.73
C LEU A 203 19.40 4.28 -4.07
N ALA A 204 19.22 3.10 -4.68
CA ALA A 204 18.36 2.97 -5.85
C ALA A 204 16.91 3.37 -5.52
N GLN A 205 16.24 4.09 -6.43
CA GLN A 205 14.89 4.63 -6.24
C GLN A 205 13.86 3.59 -5.77
N ARG A 206 13.95 2.35 -6.26
CA ARG A 206 13.09 1.24 -5.83
C ARG A 206 13.11 0.97 -4.31
N HIS A 207 14.11 1.45 -3.59
CA HIS A 207 14.24 1.28 -2.14
C HIS A 207 13.79 2.50 -1.34
N TRP A 208 13.55 3.66 -1.96
CA TRP A 208 13.24 4.89 -1.22
C TRP A 208 11.97 4.76 -0.37
N LYS A 209 10.86 4.29 -0.95
CA LYS A 209 9.60 4.08 -0.21
C LYS A 209 9.75 3.04 0.91
N TYR A 210 10.57 2.01 0.71
CA TYR A 210 10.84 1.01 1.75
C TYR A 210 11.44 1.66 3.01
N PHE A 211 12.44 2.54 2.86
CA PHE A 211 13.03 3.24 4.00
C PHE A 211 12.06 4.25 4.63
N ILE A 212 11.27 4.98 3.83
CA ILE A 212 10.22 5.85 4.37
C ILE A 212 9.22 5.05 5.22
N PHE A 213 8.80 3.87 4.75
CA PHE A 213 7.82 3.06 5.47
C PHE A 213 8.38 2.52 6.79
N ILE A 214 9.67 2.16 6.84
CA ILE A 214 10.35 1.82 8.11
C ILE A 214 10.28 3.00 9.07
N ASP A 215 10.72 4.18 8.63
CA ASP A 215 10.76 5.36 9.48
C ASP A 215 9.37 5.71 10.03
N LEU A 216 8.33 5.60 9.19
CA LEU A 216 6.94 5.81 9.61
C LEU A 216 6.51 4.82 10.69
N ILE A 217 6.84 3.53 10.54
CA ILE A 217 6.49 2.50 11.53
C ILE A 217 7.24 2.73 12.84
N GLU A 218 8.54 3.00 12.77
CA GLU A 218 9.38 3.25 13.94
C GLU A 218 8.95 4.52 14.69
N GLU A 219 8.63 5.58 13.97
CA GLU A 219 8.19 6.86 14.55
C GLU A 219 6.80 6.74 15.20
N MET A 220 5.83 6.16 14.48
CA MET A 220 4.42 6.22 14.87
C MET A 220 3.98 5.05 15.77
N PHE A 221 4.69 3.92 15.71
CA PHE A 221 4.28 2.68 16.37
C PHE A 221 5.37 2.10 17.26
N ILE A 222 6.25 2.94 17.81
CA ILE A 222 7.31 2.53 18.75
C ILE A 222 6.74 1.77 19.96
N THR A 223 5.54 2.14 20.42
CA THR A 223 4.88 1.45 21.53
C THR A 223 4.46 0.05 21.11
N GLN A 224 3.75 -0.10 19.99
CA GLN A 224 3.31 -1.39 19.45
C GLN A 224 4.50 -2.29 19.09
N LEU A 225 5.60 -1.71 18.60
CA LEU A 225 6.89 -2.39 18.39
C LEU A 225 7.43 -3.00 19.70
N LYS A 226 7.27 -2.30 20.83
CA LYS A 226 7.74 -2.75 22.16
C LYS A 226 6.75 -3.69 22.86
N THR A 227 5.45 -3.44 22.75
CA THR A 227 4.40 -4.16 23.48
C THR A 227 3.86 -5.37 22.72
N GLY A 228 4.06 -5.43 21.40
CA GLY A 228 3.49 -6.47 20.55
C GLY A 228 1.99 -6.31 20.29
N GLU A 229 1.42 -5.14 20.61
CA GLU A 229 0.03 -4.82 20.32
C GLU A 229 -0.27 -4.88 18.81
N PRO A 230 -1.52 -5.16 18.43
CA PRO A 230 -1.90 -5.28 17.03
C PRO A 230 -1.64 -3.99 16.24
N LEU A 231 -1.17 -4.15 15.01
CA LEU A 231 -0.89 -3.07 14.07
C LEU A 231 -1.38 -3.48 12.67
N SER A 232 -1.97 -2.56 11.93
CA SER A 232 -2.19 -2.74 10.50
C SER A 232 -1.50 -1.64 9.70
N VAL A 233 -0.75 -2.03 8.68
CA VAL A 233 -0.17 -1.12 7.69
C VAL A 233 -0.78 -1.45 6.33
N CYS A 234 -1.42 -0.46 5.71
CA CYS A 234 -2.00 -0.58 4.39
C CYS A 234 -1.25 0.32 3.40
N SER A 235 -0.80 -0.23 2.28
CA SER A 235 -0.18 0.51 1.18
C SER A 235 -1.10 0.47 -0.04
N ILE A 236 -1.34 1.62 -0.67
CA ILE A 236 -2.17 1.75 -1.87
C ILE A 236 -1.42 2.60 -2.89
N GLY A 237 -1.19 2.04 -4.08
CA GLY A 237 -0.53 2.75 -5.17
C GLY A 237 -0.49 1.95 -6.46
N ASP A 238 -0.13 2.59 -7.57
CA ASP A 238 -0.09 2.01 -8.91
C ASP A 238 1.27 1.41 -9.28
N GLY A 239 2.34 1.78 -8.57
CA GLY A 239 3.73 1.37 -8.77
C GLY A 239 4.05 -0.01 -8.18
N ASN A 240 5.25 -0.52 -8.48
CA ASN A 240 5.74 -1.75 -7.83
C ASN A 240 6.49 -1.42 -6.54
N GLU A 241 6.97 -0.20 -6.39
CA GLU A 241 7.86 0.26 -5.35
C GLU A 241 7.19 0.27 -3.97
N GLU A 242 5.98 0.82 -3.85
CA GLU A 242 5.18 0.80 -2.61
C GLU A 242 4.66 -0.61 -2.28
N ARG A 243 4.40 -1.45 -3.30
CA ARG A 243 4.07 -2.85 -3.12
C ARG A 243 5.25 -3.62 -2.54
N GLU A 244 6.42 -3.51 -3.18
CA GLU A 244 7.65 -4.15 -2.73
C GLU A 244 8.03 -3.68 -1.32
N ALA A 245 7.90 -2.38 -1.03
CA ALA A 245 8.11 -1.82 0.30
C ALA A 245 7.20 -2.49 1.34
N CYS A 246 5.89 -2.50 1.11
CA CYS A 246 4.91 -3.09 2.03
C CYS A 246 5.15 -4.59 2.24
N MET A 247 5.37 -5.34 1.16
CA MET A 247 5.54 -6.80 1.23
C MET A 247 6.89 -7.20 1.85
N LYS A 248 7.94 -6.38 1.68
CA LYS A 248 9.21 -6.58 2.38
C LYS A 248 9.04 -6.39 3.88
N LEU A 249 8.29 -5.37 4.32
CA LEU A 249 7.99 -5.18 5.74
C LEU A 249 7.19 -6.33 6.33
N ALA A 250 6.18 -6.82 5.60
CA ALA A 250 5.43 -8.02 5.98
C ALA A 250 6.33 -9.25 6.21
N SER A 251 7.43 -9.36 5.46
CA SER A 251 8.39 -10.45 5.58
C SER A 251 9.37 -10.28 6.75
N ILE A 252 9.60 -9.04 7.21
CA ILE A 252 10.50 -8.71 8.31
C ILE A 252 9.75 -8.83 9.64
N PHE A 253 8.57 -8.22 9.73
CA PHE A 253 7.73 -8.18 10.93
C PHE A 253 6.76 -9.37 11.00
N LYS A 254 7.30 -10.60 10.95
CA LYS A 254 6.50 -11.83 11.05
C LYS A 254 5.95 -12.02 12.47
N ASN A 255 4.80 -11.41 12.73
CA ASN A 255 4.03 -11.57 13.96
C ASN A 255 2.54 -11.73 13.59
N ASP A 256 1.83 -12.62 14.29
CA ASP A 256 0.41 -12.91 14.08
C ASP A 256 -0.50 -11.72 14.41
N ASN A 257 -0.02 -10.76 15.19
CA ASN A 257 -0.78 -9.56 15.55
C ASN A 257 -0.71 -8.45 14.48
N TRP A 258 0.14 -8.59 13.47
CA TRP A 258 0.46 -7.52 12.53
C TRP A 258 0.00 -7.84 11.11
N ALA A 259 -0.72 -6.89 10.51
CA ALA A 259 -1.32 -7.06 9.19
C ALA A 259 -0.78 -6.03 8.19
N PHE A 260 -0.03 -6.50 7.20
CA PHE A 260 0.48 -5.70 6.09
C PHE A 260 -0.36 -5.96 4.84
N LYS A 261 -1.05 -4.94 4.35
CA LYS A 261 -1.99 -5.03 3.23
C LYS A 261 -1.51 -4.13 2.10
N ASN A 262 -1.29 -4.71 0.94
CA ASN A 262 -1.01 -3.97 -0.28
C ASN A 262 -2.23 -4.05 -1.22
N LEU A 263 -2.63 -2.90 -1.77
CA LEU A 263 -3.53 -2.83 -2.92
C LEU A 263 -2.81 -2.13 -4.06
N LYS A 264 -2.37 -2.92 -5.04
CA LYS A 264 -1.81 -2.43 -6.29
C LYS A 264 -2.91 -2.02 -7.25
N LEU A 265 -2.93 -0.75 -7.63
CA LEU A 265 -3.74 -0.21 -8.72
C LEU A 265 -3.06 -0.49 -10.07
N LEU A 266 -3.79 -0.27 -11.16
CA LEU A 266 -3.24 -0.28 -12.51
C LEU A 266 -2.19 0.82 -12.66
N SER A 267 -1.00 0.43 -13.10
CA SER A 267 0.04 1.37 -13.49
C SER A 267 -0.40 2.23 -14.67
N GLN A 268 -0.11 3.54 -14.62
CA GLN A 268 -0.36 4.50 -15.69
C GLN A 268 -1.82 4.49 -16.21
N PRO A 269 -2.83 4.64 -15.34
CA PRO A 269 -4.23 4.55 -15.74
C PRO A 269 -4.66 5.79 -16.55
N THR A 270 -5.68 5.62 -17.40
CA THR A 270 -6.45 6.78 -17.88
C THR A 270 -7.25 7.38 -16.73
N ILE A 271 -7.70 8.63 -16.85
CA ILE A 271 -8.52 9.28 -15.80
C ILE A 271 -9.78 8.45 -15.49
N SER A 272 -10.47 7.96 -16.53
CA SER A 272 -11.64 7.09 -16.38
C SER A 272 -11.32 5.78 -15.63
N TYR A 273 -10.20 5.13 -15.94
CA TYR A 273 -9.81 3.93 -15.21
C TYR A 273 -9.42 4.23 -13.77
N LEU A 274 -8.74 5.35 -13.49
CA LEU A 274 -8.43 5.74 -12.11
C LEU A 274 -9.71 5.99 -11.29
N ILE A 275 -10.71 6.67 -11.86
CA ILE A 275 -12.04 6.84 -11.25
C ILE A 275 -12.65 5.48 -10.91
N GLN A 276 -12.71 4.55 -11.87
CA GLN A 276 -13.29 3.22 -11.65
C GLN A 276 -12.58 2.43 -10.55
N GLN A 277 -11.26 2.55 -10.45
CA GLN A 277 -10.47 1.91 -9.40
C GLN A 277 -10.79 2.47 -8.01
N HIS A 278 -10.95 3.79 -7.87
CA HIS A 278 -11.39 4.40 -6.61
C HIS A 278 -12.83 4.03 -6.24
N VAL A 279 -13.74 3.93 -7.22
CA VAL A 279 -15.11 3.47 -6.99
C VAL A 279 -15.14 2.00 -6.55
N LEU A 280 -14.25 1.18 -7.10
CA LEU A 280 -14.11 -0.21 -6.66
C LEU A 280 -13.58 -0.27 -5.22
N LEU A 281 -12.50 0.47 -4.93
CA LEU A 281 -11.95 0.59 -3.59
C LEU A 281 -13.01 1.01 -2.58
N SER A 282 -13.84 2.01 -2.91
CA SER A 282 -14.88 2.48 -2.00
C SER A 282 -15.94 1.42 -1.69
N LYS A 283 -16.30 0.60 -2.69
CA LYS A 283 -17.27 -0.50 -2.54
C LYS A 283 -16.69 -1.67 -1.74
N SER A 284 -15.39 -1.92 -1.85
CA SER A 284 -14.70 -2.99 -1.11
C SER A 284 -14.02 -2.53 0.16
N PHE A 285 -14.17 -1.25 0.54
CA PHE A 285 -13.36 -0.60 1.57
C PHE A 285 -13.40 -1.39 2.88
N ASP A 286 -14.59 -1.62 3.43
CA ASP A 286 -14.73 -2.24 4.75
C ASP A 286 -14.15 -3.66 4.73
N ASN A 287 -14.49 -4.46 3.70
CA ASN A 287 -13.94 -5.79 3.51
C ASN A 287 -12.40 -5.82 3.41
N PHE A 288 -11.77 -4.82 2.80
CA PHE A 288 -10.32 -4.77 2.63
C PHE A 288 -9.60 -4.25 3.88
N PHE A 289 -10.10 -3.16 4.47
CA PHE A 289 -9.48 -2.53 5.63
C PHE A 289 -9.70 -3.33 6.91
N ASP A 290 -10.81 -4.07 7.05
CA ASP A 290 -11.09 -4.90 8.23
C ASP A 290 -10.32 -6.24 8.23
N MET A 291 -9.65 -6.59 7.12
CA MET A 291 -8.81 -7.79 7.06
C MET A 291 -7.75 -7.77 8.17
N LYS A 292 -7.77 -8.80 9.01
CA LYS A 292 -6.80 -9.02 10.11
C LYS A 292 -5.53 -9.74 9.67
N THR A 293 -5.49 -10.22 8.42
CA THR A 293 -4.34 -10.90 7.85
C THR A 293 -3.66 -10.05 6.79
N SER A 294 -2.35 -10.24 6.62
CA SER A 294 -1.60 -9.63 5.53
C SER A 294 -2.14 -10.07 4.17
N ALA A 295 -2.20 -9.14 3.22
CA ALA A 295 -2.76 -9.37 1.89
C ALA A 295 -1.95 -8.63 0.82
N ASP A 296 -1.78 -9.26 -0.34
CA ASP A 296 -1.23 -8.62 -1.54
C ASP A 296 -2.27 -8.74 -2.65
N LEU A 297 -3.00 -7.65 -2.86
CA LEU A 297 -4.10 -7.56 -3.81
C LEU A 297 -3.70 -6.66 -4.98
N CYS A 298 -4.22 -6.98 -6.14
CA CYS A 298 -4.05 -6.19 -7.34
C CYS A 298 -5.39 -6.03 -8.06
N ILE A 299 -5.66 -4.82 -8.54
CA ILE A 299 -6.77 -4.57 -9.47
C ILE A 299 -6.36 -5.06 -10.86
N LEU A 300 -7.17 -5.94 -11.42
CA LEU A 300 -7.00 -6.43 -12.79
C LEU A 300 -8.26 -6.14 -13.60
N PHE A 301 -8.08 -5.73 -14.85
CA PHE A 301 -9.17 -5.70 -15.82
C PHE A 301 -9.22 -7.03 -16.55
N ASP A 302 -10.42 -7.59 -16.64
CA ASP A 302 -10.65 -8.78 -17.44
C ASP A 302 -10.52 -8.35 -18.91
N ARG A 303 -9.43 -8.74 -19.58
CA ARG A 303 -9.39 -8.67 -21.04
C ARG A 303 -10.51 -9.59 -21.50
N LYS A 304 -11.57 -9.05 -22.10
CA LYS A 304 -12.52 -9.89 -22.83
C LYS A 304 -11.68 -10.80 -23.72
N LYS A 305 -11.87 -12.12 -23.58
CA LYS A 305 -11.44 -13.05 -24.61
C LYS A 305 -12.03 -12.54 -25.92
N GLU A 306 -11.20 -11.91 -26.75
CA GLU A 306 -11.38 -11.91 -28.19
C GLU A 306 -11.37 -13.38 -28.59
N ARG A 307 -12.57 -13.97 -28.53
CA ARG A 307 -12.89 -15.23 -29.16
C ARG A 307 -13.40 -14.82 -30.53
N ASP A 308 -12.46 -14.72 -31.46
CA ASP A 308 -12.73 -15.00 -32.87
C ASP A 308 -12.67 -16.52 -33.07
#